data_AF-A0A4W6DGK2-F1
#
_entry.id   AF-A0A4W6DGK2-F1
#
_cell.length_a   1.000
_cell.length_b   1.000
_cell.length_c   1.000
_cell.angle_alpha   90.00
_cell.angle_beta   90.00
_cell.angle_gamma   90.00
#
_symmetry.space_group_name_H-M   'P 1'
#
loop_
_entity.id
_entity.type
_entity.pdbx_description
1 polymer ?
#
loop_
_entity_poly.entity_id
_entity_poly.type
_entity_poly.pdbx_seq_one_letter_code
_entity_poly.pdbx_strand_id
1 'polypeptide(L)'
;MFLTELTRLFQKYRTSGDVVITLKKSDGRTKLVPRKGHSEAFEPADNKCLIRASDGKRKISTVVSLMGFLVFCFYLCFFSFCTCYIF
;
A
#
# COMPACT_ATOMS: atom_id res chain seq x y z
N MET A 1 -8.38 8.80 -5.62
CA MET A 1 -8.78 7.95 -4.48
C MET A 1 -8.08 6.59 -4.63
N PHE A 2 -7.25 6.18 -3.66
CA PHE A 2 -6.33 5.03 -3.81
C PHE A 2 -7.06 3.69 -4.04
N LEU A 3 -8.11 3.41 -3.25
CA LEU A 3 -8.88 2.18 -3.37
C LEU A 3 -9.52 2.01 -4.75
N THR A 4 -10.01 3.09 -5.36
CA THR A 4 -10.59 3.06 -6.71
C THR A 4 -9.57 2.64 -7.77
N GLU A 5 -8.36 3.20 -7.73
CA GLU A 5 -7.29 2.83 -8.65
C GLU A 5 -6.79 1.40 -8.40
N LEU A 6 -6.77 0.98 -7.14
CA LEU A 6 -6.44 -0.40 -6.78
C LEU A 6 -7.48 -1.39 -7.32
N THR A 7 -8.78 -1.10 -7.17
CA THR A 7 -9.86 -1.92 -7.75
C THR A 7 -9.68 -2.05 -9.27
N ARG A 8 -9.34 -0.94 -9.95
CA ARG A 8 -9.10 -0.93 -11.40
C ARG A 8 -7.91 -1.80 -11.79
N LEU A 9 -6.83 -1.79 -11.00
CA LEU A 9 -5.69 -2.69 -11.23
C LEU A 9 -6.12 -4.15 -11.11
N PHE A 10 -6.81 -4.54 -10.04
CA PHE A 10 -7.26 -5.90 -9.87
C PHE A 10 -8.27 -6.36 -10.92
N GLN A 11 -9.18 -5.48 -11.35
CA GLN A 11 -10.12 -5.78 -12.44
C GLN A 11 -9.39 -6.04 -13.76
N LYS A 12 -8.35 -5.24 -14.08
CA LYS A 12 -7.59 -5.37 -15.31
C LYS A 12 -6.77 -6.67 -15.39
N TYR A 13 -6.20 -7.11 -14.28
CA TYR A 13 -5.35 -8.30 -14.20
C TYR A 13 -6.10 -9.53 -13.65
N ARG A 14 -7.44 -9.55 -13.75
CA ARG A 14 -8.29 -10.64 -13.23
C ARG A 14 -8.04 -11.98 -13.94
N THR A 15 -7.74 -11.95 -15.25
CA THR A 15 -7.59 -13.17 -16.07
C THR A 15 -6.13 -13.54 -16.32
N SER A 16 -5.21 -12.56 -16.30
CA SER A 16 -3.80 -12.79 -16.54
C SER A 16 -2.94 -11.69 -15.93
N GLY A 17 -1.80 -12.08 -15.36
CA GLY A 17 -0.80 -11.21 -14.75
C GLY A 17 -1.00 -10.98 -13.25
N ASP A 18 0.00 -10.35 -12.64
CA ASP A 18 0.08 -10.20 -11.19
C ASP A 18 0.06 -8.73 -10.76
N VAL A 19 -0.58 -8.47 -9.62
CA VAL A 19 -0.53 -7.18 -8.93
C VAL A 19 0.29 -7.34 -7.66
N VAL A 20 1.44 -6.68 -7.59
CA VAL A 20 2.31 -6.73 -6.42
C VAL A 20 1.91 -5.62 -5.46
N ILE A 21 1.57 -6.01 -4.23
CA ILE A 21 1.28 -5.08 -3.13
C ILE A 21 2.42 -5.13 -2.12
N THR A 22 2.91 -3.97 -1.71
CA THR A 22 3.94 -3.84 -0.69
C THR A 22 3.48 -2.90 0.41
N LEU A 23 3.53 -3.39 1.66
CA LEU A 23 3.32 -2.61 2.86
C LEU A 23 4.67 -2.29 3.50
N LYS A 24 4.92 -1.02 3.83
CA LYS A 24 6.13 -0.59 4.53
C LYS A 24 5.76 0.32 5.70
N LYS A 25 6.29 0.08 6.89
CA LYS A 25 6.19 1.04 8.01
C LYS A 25 6.75 2.39 7.54
N SER A 26 5.99 3.47 7.71
CA SER A 26 6.36 4.79 7.23
C SER A 26 6.81 5.64 8.39
N ASP A 27 8.10 5.95 8.44
CA ASP A 27 8.69 6.82 9.48
C ASP A 27 8.44 8.31 9.20
N GLY A 28 7.40 8.66 8.42
CA GLY A 28 7.07 10.04 8.02
C GLY A 28 8.07 10.70 7.07
N ARG A 29 9.09 9.96 6.62
CA ARG A 29 10.25 10.53 5.93
C ARG A 29 10.06 10.63 4.42
N THR A 30 10.05 11.86 3.91
CA THR A 30 9.87 12.19 2.49
C THR A 30 11.19 12.31 1.70
N LYS A 31 12.36 12.31 2.38
CA LYS A 31 13.69 12.49 1.77
C LYS A 31 14.69 11.40 2.16
N LEU A 32 15.66 11.12 1.29
CA LEU A 32 16.83 10.30 1.64
C LEU A 32 17.65 11.04 2.73
N VAL A 33 18.06 10.34 3.79
CA VAL A 33 18.86 10.90 4.90
C VAL A 33 20.23 11.17 4.31
N PRO A 34 20.72 12.41 4.39
CA PRO A 34 22.09 12.72 4.04
C PRO A 34 23.01 11.81 4.85
N ARG A 35 23.91 11.10 4.17
CA ARG A 35 24.91 10.26 4.84
C ARG A 35 25.95 11.17 5.48
N LYS A 36 25.70 11.56 6.74
CA LYS A 36 26.62 11.95 7.84
C LYS A 36 26.01 13.08 8.67
N GLY A 37 25.80 12.83 9.97
CA GLY A 37 25.98 13.86 11.00
C GLY A 37 24.75 14.57 11.58
N HIS A 38 23.52 14.06 11.44
CA HIS A 38 22.40 14.67 12.17
C HIS A 38 21.42 13.64 12.75
N SER A 39 21.53 13.45 14.07
CA SER A 39 20.50 12.86 14.92
C SER A 39 19.47 13.93 15.25
N GLU A 40 18.59 14.22 14.29
CA GLU A 40 17.28 14.76 14.62
C GLU A 40 16.53 13.61 15.29
N ALA A 41 16.14 13.78 16.56
CA ALA A 41 15.22 12.89 17.23
C ALA A 41 13.89 12.94 16.45
N PHE A 42 13.73 12.02 15.51
CA PHE A 42 12.50 11.84 14.78
C PHE A 42 11.48 11.29 15.77
N GLU A 43 10.49 12.11 16.13
CA GLU A 43 9.30 11.60 16.80
C GLU A 43 8.75 10.45 15.94
N PRO A 44 8.67 9.23 16.48
CA PRO A 44 8.14 8.11 15.73
C PRO A 44 6.75 8.54 15.26
N ALA A 45 6.56 8.56 13.95
CA ALA A 45 5.23 8.67 13.37
C ALA A 45 4.51 7.34 13.63
N ASP A 46 4.27 7.06 14.91
CA ASP A 46 3.68 5.84 15.36
C ASP A 46 2.34 5.71 14.66
N ASN A 47 2.13 4.55 14.07
CA ASN A 47 0.90 4.15 13.39
C ASN A 47 0.72 4.62 11.93
N LYS A 48 1.77 5.02 11.20
CA LYS A 48 1.68 5.26 9.74
C LYS A 48 2.33 4.15 8.91
N CYS A 49 1.66 3.75 7.85
CA CYS A 49 2.10 2.73 6.90
C CYS A 49 2.00 3.25 5.46
N LEU A 50 3.03 2.99 4.65
CA LEU A 50 3.03 3.24 3.22
C LEU A 50 2.59 1.96 2.49
N ILE A 51 1.48 2.05 1.76
CA ILE A 51 0.99 0.99 0.89
C ILE A 51 1.38 1.34 -0.55
N ARG A 52 1.91 0.36 -1.29
CA ARG A 52 2.22 0.47 -2.71
C ARG A 52 1.56 -0.69 -3.45
N ALA A 53 1.00 -0.43 -4.63
CA ALA A 53 0.53 -1.46 -5.54
C ALA A 53 1.06 -1.20 -6.96
N SER A 54 1.42 -2.25 -7.67
CA SER A 54 1.95 -2.15 -9.04
C SER A 54 1.59 -3.36 -9.89
N ASP A 55 1.29 -3.10 -11.16
CA ASP A 55 1.14 -4.09 -12.24
C ASP A 55 2.42 -4.20 -13.11
N GLY A 56 3.56 -3.76 -12.57
CA GLY A 56 4.83 -3.64 -13.30
C GLY A 56 4.94 -2.42 -14.22
N LYS A 57 3.82 -1.85 -14.69
CA LYS A 57 3.81 -0.67 -15.58
C LYS A 57 3.45 0.61 -14.81
N ARG A 58 2.36 0.55 -14.05
CA ARG A 58 1.80 1.61 -13.23
C ARG A 58 2.07 1.31 -11.76
N LYS A 59 2.30 2.38 -11.00
CA LYS A 59 2.55 2.33 -9.56
C LYS A 59 1.64 3.33 -8.87
N ILE A 60 0.88 2.84 -7.90
CA ILE A 60 0.08 3.68 -7.00
C ILE A 60 0.58 3.51 -5.58
N SER A 61 0.59 4.58 -4.80
CA SER A 61 1.02 4.53 -3.41
C SER A 61 0.23 5.50 -2.55
N THR A 62 -0.04 5.10 -1.32
CA THR A 62 -0.70 5.95 -0.32
C THR A 62 -0.11 5.70 1.06
N VAL A 63 -0.07 6.75 1.88
CA VAL A 63 0.21 6.60 3.31
C VAL A 63 -1.12 6.50 4.03
N VAL A 64 -1.26 5.50 4.89
CA VAL A 64 -2.43 5.28 5.75
C VAL A 64 -2.01 5.22 7.21
N SER A 65 -2.93 5.55 8.10
CA SER A 65 -2.81 5.23 9.53
C SER A 65 -3.28 3.80 9.81
N LEU A 66 -3.14 3.34 11.06
CA LEU A 66 -3.61 2.01 11.49
C LEU A 66 -5.07 1.72 11.09
N MET A 67 -5.97 2.70 11.27
CA MET A 67 -7.38 2.58 10.92
C MET A 67 -7.56 2.35 9.41
N GLY A 68 -6.87 3.15 8.58
CA GLY A 68 -6.91 2.98 7.13
C GLY A 68 -6.29 1.65 6.68
N PHE A 69 -5.28 1.16 7.40
CA PHE A 69 -4.67 -0.14 7.16
C PHE A 69 -5.63 -1.30 7.44
N LEU A 70 -6.39 -1.25 8.54
CA LEU A 70 -7.39 -2.27 8.84
C LEU A 70 -8.47 -2.31 7.75
N VAL A 71 -9.01 -1.16 7.34
CA VAL A 71 -9.99 -1.07 6.25
C VAL A 71 -9.43 -1.66 4.95
N PHE A 72 -8.17 -1.37 4.63
CA PHE A 72 -7.50 -1.95 3.48
C PHE A 72 -7.34 -3.48 3.58
N CYS A 73 -7.00 -4.00 4.76
CA CYS A 73 -6.89 -5.44 5.00
C CYS A 73 -8.25 -6.14 4.81
N PHE A 74 -9.33 -5.58 5.39
CA PHE A 74 -10.69 -6.07 5.17
C PHE A 74 -11.08 -6.04 3.70
N TYR A 75 -10.76 -4.96 2.98
CA TYR A 75 -11.02 -4.86 1.55
C TYR A 75 -10.29 -5.95 0.74
N LEU A 76 -9.00 -6.19 1.00
CA LEU A 76 -8.24 -7.25 0.33
C LEU A 76 -8.78 -8.64 0.66
N CYS A 77 -9.12 -8.88 1.93
CA CYS A 77 -9.75 -10.12 2.38
C CYS A 77 -11.04 -10.37 1.60
N PHE A 78 -11.94 -9.39 1.59
CA PHE A 78 -13.20 -9.46 0.84
C PHE A 78 -12.96 -9.68 -0.66
N PHE A 79 -12.02 -8.96 -1.27
CA PHE A 79 -11.71 -9.10 -2.69
C PHE A 79 -11.13 -10.49 -3.03
N SER A 80 -10.25 -11.03 -2.18
CA SER A 80 -9.70 -12.38 -2.32
C SER A 80 -10.77 -13.45 -2.16
N PHE A 81 -11.65 -13.33 -1.15
CA PHE A 81 -12.78 -14.24 -0.96
C PHE A 81 -13.76 -14.19 -2.14
N CYS A 82 -14.18 -13.00 -2.58
CA CYS A 82 -15.06 -12.88 -3.75
C CYS A 82 -14.41 -13.40 -5.04
N THR A 83 -13.09 -13.25 -5.21
CA THR A 83 -12.42 -13.75 -6.42
C THR A 83 -12.24 -15.27 -6.36
N CYS A 84 -11.95 -15.86 -5.20
CA CYS A 84 -11.93 -17.32 -5.02
C CYS A 84 -13.32 -17.97 -5.13
N TYR A 85 -14.39 -17.29 -4.69
CA TYR A 85 -15.75 -17.84 -4.70
C TYR A 85 -16.49 -17.67 -6.04
N ILE A 86 -15.93 -16.88 -6.97
CA ILE A 86 -16.47 -16.69 -8.33
C ILE A 86 -15.74 -17.60 -9.35
N PHE A 87 -14.88 -18.51 -8.90
CA PHE A 87 -14.27 -19.57 -9.73
C PHE A 87 -14.63 -20.96 -9.21
#